data_AF-A0AAJ2G7G8-F1
#
_entry.id   AF-A0AAJ2G7G8-F1
#
_cell.length_a   1.000
_cell.length_b   1.000
_cell.length_c   1.000
_cell.angle_alpha   90.00
_cell.angle_beta   90.00
_cell.angle_gamma   90.00
#
_symmetry.space_group_name_H-M   'P 1'
#
loop_
_entity.id
_entity.type
_entity.pdbx_description
1 polymer ?
#
loop_
_entity_poly.entity_id
_entity_poly.type
_entity_poly.pdbx_seq_one_letter_code
_entity_poly.pdbx_strand_id
1 'polypeptide(L)'
;MKNLIAIFISAVFALTSCQQPRKLTPAPETIFDDHGLHVITSFHNDRTRTISVLYGNDEALVHASGERAGTPGVATPGEPSPGELFKLVTWDLKQNPLWFGSDINGGVLSVETVAVSAGKSGPAIDYTIDNPAQKTGKNAVSSNAERISFIFAQRASVFP
;
A
#
# COMPACT_ATOMS: atom_id res chain seq x y z
N MET A 1 23.39 -56.36 -20.50
CA MET A 1 24.14 -55.10 -20.73
C MET A 1 23.27 -53.99 -21.35
N LYS A 2 22.47 -54.27 -22.38
CA LYS A 2 21.59 -53.30 -23.06
C LYS A 2 20.57 -52.62 -22.13
N ASN A 3 19.98 -53.38 -21.18
CA ASN A 3 19.01 -52.84 -20.21
C ASN A 3 19.67 -52.00 -19.11
N LEU A 4 20.94 -52.27 -18.76
CA LEU A 4 21.70 -51.46 -17.79
C LEU A 4 22.07 -50.09 -18.37
N ILE A 5 22.39 -50.03 -19.66
CA ILE A 5 22.69 -48.78 -20.37
C ILE A 5 21.44 -47.89 -20.42
N ALA A 6 20.26 -48.46 -20.68
CA ALA A 6 19.00 -47.71 -20.72
C ALA A 6 18.63 -47.10 -19.36
N ILE A 7 18.87 -47.83 -18.26
CA ILE A 7 18.61 -47.33 -16.89
C ILE A 7 19.58 -46.18 -16.55
N PHE A 8 20.85 -46.30 -16.93
CA PHE A 8 21.84 -45.26 -16.68
C PHE A 8 21.52 -43.96 -17.42
N ILE A 9 21.07 -44.04 -18.68
CA ILE A 9 20.68 -42.87 -19.47
C ILE A 9 19.45 -42.18 -18.86
N SER A 10 18.45 -42.94 -18.43
CA SER A 10 17.25 -42.37 -17.77
C SER A 10 17.57 -41.67 -16.45
N ALA A 11 18.56 -42.16 -15.68
CA ALA A 11 18.96 -41.58 -14.41
C ALA A 11 19.70 -40.23 -14.60
N VAL A 12 20.51 -40.10 -15.66
CA VAL A 12 21.21 -38.84 -15.97
C VAL A 12 20.23 -37.73 -16.36
N PHE A 13 19.17 -38.05 -17.10
CA PHE A 13 18.13 -37.07 -17.46
C PHE A 13 17.31 -36.58 -16.25
N ALA A 14 17.13 -37.40 -15.21
CA ALA A 14 16.46 -36.98 -13.98
C ALA A 14 17.32 -36.03 -13.12
N LEU A 15 18.64 -36.15 -13.20
CA LEU A 15 19.59 -35.30 -12.46
C LEU A 15 19.87 -33.96 -13.16
N THR A 16 19.54 -33.82 -14.46
CA THR A 16 19.63 -32.55 -15.20
C THR A 16 18.34 -31.73 -15.15
N SER A 17 17.45 -32.01 -14.19
CA SER A 17 16.26 -31.17 -13.96
C SER A 17 16.70 -29.75 -13.65
N CYS A 18 16.51 -28.90 -14.65
CA CYS A 18 17.02 -27.55 -14.80
C CYS A 18 17.03 -26.72 -13.51
N GLN A 19 18.22 -26.45 -12.98
CA GLN A 19 18.44 -25.22 -12.21
C GLN A 19 18.57 -24.07 -13.22
N GLN A 20 17.44 -23.53 -13.69
CA GLN A 20 17.49 -22.22 -14.35
C GLN A 20 18.02 -21.22 -13.32
N PRO A 21 19.12 -20.51 -13.60
CA PRO A 21 19.57 -19.43 -12.71
C PRO A 21 18.43 -18.42 -12.64
N ARG A 22 17.82 -18.32 -11.45
CA ARG A 22 16.72 -17.39 -11.21
C ARG A 22 17.29 -15.98 -11.37
N LYS A 23 16.97 -15.32 -12.48
CA LYS A 23 17.41 -13.94 -12.71
C LYS A 23 16.72 -13.07 -11.66
N LEU A 24 17.47 -12.68 -10.62
CA LEU A 24 16.95 -11.88 -9.52
C LEU A 24 16.65 -10.50 -10.08
N THR A 25 15.38 -10.17 -10.26
CA THR A 25 14.96 -8.79 -10.53
C THR A 25 14.80 -8.12 -9.15
N PRO A 26 15.63 -7.12 -8.81
CA PRO A 26 15.54 -6.44 -7.51
C PRO A 26 14.15 -5.85 -7.24
N ALA A 27 13.91 -5.41 -6.00
CA ALA A 27 12.77 -4.56 -5.68
C ALA A 27 12.68 -3.40 -6.70
N PRO A 28 11.47 -2.99 -7.11
CA PRO A 28 11.32 -1.94 -8.11
C PRO A 28 11.99 -0.65 -7.60
N GLU A 29 12.55 0.16 -8.50
CA GLU A 29 13.07 1.49 -8.17
C GLU A 29 11.98 2.48 -7.69
N THR A 30 10.70 2.12 -7.81
CA THR A 30 9.57 2.96 -7.42
C THR A 30 9.34 2.92 -5.92
N ILE A 31 10.32 3.40 -5.16
CA ILE A 31 10.08 3.92 -3.82
C ILE A 31 9.20 5.15 -4.01
N PHE A 32 8.04 5.16 -3.36
CA PHE A 32 7.23 6.36 -3.32
C PHE A 32 8.02 7.43 -2.56
N ASP A 33 8.29 8.56 -3.21
CA ASP A 33 8.85 9.73 -2.56
C ASP A 33 7.73 10.35 -1.72
N ASP A 34 7.84 10.19 -0.40
CA ASP A 34 6.86 10.72 0.54
C ASP A 34 6.97 12.23 0.74
N HIS A 35 8.01 12.88 0.18
CA HIS A 35 8.30 14.29 0.35
C HIS A 35 8.27 14.75 1.81
N GLY A 36 8.68 13.89 2.74
CA GLY A 36 8.72 14.17 4.17
C GLY A 36 7.39 13.98 4.91
N LEU A 37 6.40 13.31 4.31
CA LEU A 37 5.18 12.91 5.02
C LEU A 37 5.46 11.78 6.03
N HIS A 38 4.72 11.79 7.12
CA HIS A 38 4.79 10.76 8.16
C HIS A 38 3.97 9.54 7.77
N VAL A 39 4.45 8.34 8.12
CA VAL A 39 3.64 7.12 8.06
C VAL A 39 2.62 7.14 9.20
N ILE A 40 1.34 7.05 8.86
CA ILE A 40 0.23 6.96 9.82
C ILE A 40 -0.05 5.48 10.11
N THR A 41 -0.35 4.68 9.08
CA THR A 41 -0.67 3.25 9.24
C THR A 41 -0.46 2.49 7.93
N SER A 42 -0.51 1.16 7.98
CA SER A 42 -0.38 0.29 6.81
C SER A 42 -1.42 -0.82 6.79
N PHE A 43 -1.74 -1.30 5.59
CA PHE A 43 -2.75 -2.32 5.33
C PHE A 43 -2.18 -3.38 4.43
N HIS A 44 -2.41 -4.65 4.80
CA HIS A 44 -2.08 -5.79 3.96
C HIS A 44 -3.38 -6.47 3.51
N ASN A 45 -3.47 -6.79 2.22
CA ASN A 45 -4.62 -7.51 1.68
C ASN A 45 -4.15 -8.71 0.85
N ASP A 46 -4.19 -9.89 1.48
CA ASP A 46 -3.82 -11.16 0.85
C ASP A 46 -4.67 -11.50 -0.37
N ARG A 47 -5.97 -11.17 -0.31
CA ARG A 47 -6.94 -11.49 -1.37
C ARG A 47 -6.64 -10.74 -2.64
N THR A 48 -6.29 -9.46 -2.54
CA THR A 48 -5.93 -8.63 -3.70
C THR A 48 -4.43 -8.62 -3.98
N ARG A 49 -3.62 -9.23 -3.10
CA ARG A 49 -2.15 -9.19 -3.13
C ARG A 49 -1.63 -7.76 -3.23
N THR A 50 -2.13 -6.91 -2.34
CA THR A 50 -1.73 -5.50 -2.27
C THR A 50 -1.32 -5.12 -0.86
N ILE A 51 -0.44 -4.13 -0.77
CA ILE A 51 -0.12 -3.43 0.47
C ILE A 51 -0.38 -1.95 0.26
N SER A 52 -0.91 -1.28 1.28
CA SER A 52 -1.15 0.15 1.25
C SER A 52 -0.53 0.80 2.48
N VAL A 53 0.01 2.00 2.32
CA VAL A 53 0.52 2.83 3.43
C VAL A 53 -0.18 4.18 3.35
N LEU A 54 -0.76 4.58 4.48
CA LEU A 54 -1.32 5.91 4.65
C LEU A 54 -0.24 6.83 5.21
N TYR A 55 0.08 7.87 4.46
CA TYR A 55 0.96 8.95 4.85
C TYR A 55 0.15 10.21 5.17
N GLY A 56 0.72 11.10 5.98
CA GLY A 56 0.17 12.43 6.18
C GLY A 56 1.19 13.46 6.68
N ASN A 57 0.87 14.74 6.54
CA ASN A 57 1.66 15.82 7.13
C ASN A 57 1.43 15.91 8.66
N ASP A 58 2.08 16.87 9.33
CA ASP A 58 1.96 17.06 10.78
C ASP A 58 0.50 17.19 11.24
N GLU A 59 -0.31 17.98 10.54
CA GLU A 59 -1.74 18.15 10.87
C GLU A 59 -2.54 16.86 10.71
N ALA A 60 -2.26 16.09 9.68
CA ALA A 60 -2.87 14.78 9.46
C ALA A 60 -2.42 13.75 10.51
N LEU A 61 -1.17 13.83 10.98
CA LEU A 61 -0.68 12.97 12.06
C LEU A 61 -1.36 13.30 13.40
N VAL A 62 -1.52 14.59 13.72
CA VAL A 62 -2.27 15.06 14.90
C VAL A 62 -3.75 14.64 14.83
N HIS A 63 -4.35 14.68 13.64
CA HIS A 63 -5.68 14.11 13.40
C HIS A 63 -5.69 12.61 13.77
N ALA A 64 -4.76 11.84 13.20
CA ALA A 64 -4.71 10.39 13.33
C ALA A 64 -4.31 9.91 14.74
N SER A 65 -3.53 10.69 15.49
CA SER A 65 -3.16 10.38 16.89
C SER A 65 -4.33 10.53 17.86
N GLY A 66 -5.37 11.29 17.48
CA GLY A 66 -6.50 11.58 18.36
C GLY A 66 -6.17 12.59 19.47
N GLU A 67 -5.00 13.23 19.42
CA GLU A 67 -4.57 14.27 20.38
C GLU A 67 -5.51 15.48 20.45
N ARG A 68 -6.34 15.69 19.41
CA ARG A 68 -7.37 16.74 19.39
C ARG A 68 -8.59 16.44 20.29
N ALA A 69 -8.66 15.27 20.92
CA ALA A 69 -9.74 14.90 21.83
C ALA A 69 -9.68 15.73 23.12
N GLY A 70 -10.49 16.80 23.20
CA GLY A 70 -10.74 17.55 24.43
C GLY A 70 -10.20 18.98 24.49
N THR A 71 -9.68 19.53 23.39
CA THR A 71 -9.31 20.95 23.32
C THR A 71 -10.51 21.81 22.91
N PRO A 72 -10.97 22.80 23.71
CA PRO A 72 -12.06 23.68 23.34
C PRO A 72 -11.71 24.48 22.07
N GLY A 73 -12.57 24.39 21.04
CA GLY A 73 -12.39 25.09 19.76
C GLY A 73 -11.58 24.32 18.71
N VAL A 74 -11.18 23.07 18.99
CA VAL A 74 -10.56 22.16 18.01
C VAL A 74 -11.59 21.14 17.54
N ALA A 75 -11.57 20.82 16.24
CA ALA A 75 -12.49 19.87 15.60
C ALA A 75 -12.52 18.53 16.36
N THR A 76 -13.69 17.88 16.41
CA THR A 76 -13.81 16.60 17.12
C THR A 76 -12.89 15.54 16.51
N PRO A 77 -12.42 14.54 17.29
CA PRO A 77 -11.57 13.49 16.75
C PRO A 77 -12.25 12.79 15.56
N GLY A 78 -11.69 12.94 14.36
CA GLY A 78 -12.27 12.42 13.11
C GLY A 78 -12.92 13.49 12.21
N GLU A 79 -13.00 14.75 12.65
CA GLU A 79 -13.40 15.87 11.79
C GLU A 79 -12.19 16.49 11.08
N PRO A 80 -12.28 16.74 9.77
CA PRO A 80 -11.19 17.31 9.00
C PRO A 80 -10.92 18.77 9.40
N SER A 81 -9.65 19.12 9.52
CA SER A 81 -9.19 20.49 9.77
C SER A 81 -8.40 21.05 8.57
N PRO A 82 -8.54 22.34 8.23
CA PRO A 82 -7.75 22.94 7.15
C PRO A 82 -6.25 22.74 7.36
N GLY A 83 -5.54 22.44 6.27
CA GLY A 83 -4.10 22.16 6.28
C GLY A 83 -3.74 20.68 6.33
N GLU A 84 -4.71 19.80 6.61
CA GLU A 84 -4.48 18.35 6.54
C GLU A 84 -4.21 17.87 5.11
N LEU A 85 -3.18 17.04 4.96
CA LEU A 85 -2.85 16.34 3.73
C LEU A 85 -2.61 14.87 4.04
N PHE A 86 -3.40 14.01 3.40
CA PHE A 86 -3.26 12.56 3.47
C PHE A 86 -2.92 11.99 2.09
N LYS A 87 -2.06 10.98 2.06
CA LYS A 87 -1.77 10.18 0.85
C LYS A 87 -1.83 8.69 1.16
N LEU A 88 -2.80 7.99 0.60
CA LEU A 88 -2.88 6.52 0.65
C LEU A 88 -2.24 5.94 -0.61
N VAL A 89 -1.06 5.37 -0.45
CA VAL A 89 -0.31 4.76 -1.55
C VAL A 89 -0.52 3.26 -1.51
N THR A 90 -0.88 2.67 -2.66
CA THR A 90 -1.10 1.21 -2.77
C THR A 90 -0.14 0.62 -3.78
N TRP A 91 0.48 -0.50 -3.42
CA TRP A 91 1.34 -1.30 -4.30
C TRP A 91 0.75 -2.70 -4.49
N ASP A 92 1.07 -3.33 -5.61
CA ASP A 92 0.96 -4.79 -5.71
C ASP A 92 2.11 -5.46 -4.92
N LEU A 93 1.93 -6.75 -4.64
CA LEU A 93 2.93 -7.58 -3.98
C LEU A 93 3.59 -8.52 -4.96
N LYS A 94 4.93 -8.54 -4.95
CA LYS A 94 5.72 -9.49 -5.70
C LYS A 94 6.59 -10.33 -4.78
N GLN A 95 6.87 -11.56 -5.19
CA GLN A 95 7.71 -12.46 -4.41
C GLN A 95 9.11 -11.86 -4.20
N ASN A 96 9.62 -11.95 -2.96
CA ASN A 96 10.98 -11.56 -2.66
C ASN A 96 11.96 -12.56 -3.31
N PRO A 97 12.85 -12.11 -4.22
CA PRO A 97 13.78 -13.00 -4.90
C PRO A 97 14.88 -13.53 -3.96
N LEU A 98 15.13 -12.85 -2.83
CA LEU A 98 16.20 -13.17 -1.87
C LEU A 98 15.71 -13.92 -0.63
N TRP A 99 14.40 -13.99 -0.39
CA TRP A 99 13.84 -14.60 0.82
C TRP A 99 12.59 -15.41 0.47
N PHE A 100 12.69 -16.74 0.61
CA PHE A 100 11.57 -17.62 0.32
C PHE A 100 10.40 -17.40 1.30
N GLY A 101 9.18 -17.37 0.78
CA GLY A 101 7.97 -17.21 1.59
C GLY A 101 7.69 -15.77 2.02
N SER A 102 8.44 -14.78 1.55
CA SER A 102 8.10 -13.36 1.74
C SER A 102 7.77 -12.66 0.43
N ASP A 103 6.96 -11.62 0.57
CA ASP A 103 6.59 -10.68 -0.49
C ASP A 103 7.21 -9.31 -0.21
N ILE A 104 7.48 -8.57 -1.28
CA ILE A 104 7.94 -7.18 -1.25
C ILE A 104 7.01 -6.33 -2.11
N ASN A 105 7.04 -5.01 -1.90
CA ASN A 105 6.31 -4.08 -2.75
C ASN A 105 6.75 -4.25 -4.21
N GLY A 106 5.76 -4.36 -5.09
CA GLY A 106 5.92 -4.24 -6.53
C GLY A 106 5.62 -2.81 -6.99
N GLY A 107 4.92 -2.67 -8.11
CA GLY A 107 4.59 -1.38 -8.69
C GLY A 107 3.52 -0.62 -7.89
N VAL A 108 3.60 0.71 -7.89
CA VAL A 108 2.54 1.58 -7.36
C VAL A 108 1.28 1.38 -8.23
N LEU A 109 0.19 0.97 -7.60
CA LEU A 109 -1.12 0.75 -8.21
C LEU A 109 -2.09 1.92 -8.05
N SER A 110 -1.88 2.79 -7.07
CA SER A 110 -2.64 4.03 -6.90
C SER A 110 -1.99 4.94 -5.86
N VAL A 111 -2.21 6.24 -6.01
CA VAL A 111 -1.97 7.25 -4.97
C VAL A 111 -3.26 8.04 -4.78
N GLU A 112 -3.96 7.81 -3.68
CA GLU A 112 -5.14 8.59 -3.31
C GLU A 112 -4.71 9.75 -2.42
N THR A 113 -5.05 10.97 -2.78
CA THR A 113 -4.73 12.18 -2.02
C THR A 113 -6.02 12.81 -1.48
N VAL A 114 -6.04 13.10 -0.19
CA VAL A 114 -7.07 13.94 0.44
C VAL A 114 -6.39 15.20 0.97
N ALA A 115 -6.81 16.36 0.49
CA ALA A 115 -6.33 17.66 0.96
C ALA A 115 -7.49 18.45 1.55
N VAL A 116 -7.27 19.05 2.72
CA VAL A 116 -8.27 19.86 3.40
C VAL A 116 -7.85 21.32 3.36
N SER A 117 -8.71 22.18 2.79
CA SER A 117 -8.50 23.62 2.70
C SER A 117 -9.58 24.38 3.47
N ALA A 118 -9.35 25.68 3.71
CA ALA A 118 -10.36 26.54 4.32
C ALA A 118 -11.46 26.85 3.29
N GLY A 119 -12.70 26.49 3.60
CA GLY A 119 -13.88 26.82 2.78
C GLY A 119 -14.75 27.92 3.39
N LYS A 120 -15.75 28.39 2.63
CA LYS A 120 -16.63 29.50 3.02
C LYS A 120 -17.56 29.20 4.20
N SER A 121 -17.90 27.93 4.43
CA SER A 121 -18.86 27.49 5.45
C SER A 121 -18.33 26.33 6.30
N GLY A 122 -17.01 26.09 6.24
CA GLY A 122 -16.35 24.94 6.86
C GLY A 122 -15.18 24.45 6.01
N PRO A 123 -14.46 23.40 6.45
CA PRO A 123 -13.38 22.79 5.68
C PRO A 123 -13.87 22.31 4.31
N ALA A 124 -13.11 22.62 3.26
CA ALA A 124 -13.31 22.08 1.91
C ALA A 124 -12.36 20.89 1.71
N ILE A 125 -12.87 19.80 1.15
CA ILE A 125 -12.12 18.55 0.99
C ILE A 125 -11.95 18.28 -0.51
N ASP A 126 -10.70 18.22 -0.94
CA ASP A 126 -10.31 17.83 -2.29
C ASP A 126 -9.80 16.40 -2.27
N TYR A 127 -10.26 15.59 -3.23
CA TYR A 127 -9.85 14.20 -3.38
C TYR A 127 -9.42 13.90 -4.81
N THR A 128 -8.23 13.34 -4.96
CA THR A 128 -7.70 12.88 -6.24
C THR A 128 -7.16 11.45 -6.13
N ILE A 129 -7.14 10.75 -7.25
CA ILE A 129 -6.51 9.43 -7.37
C ILE A 129 -5.61 9.42 -8.61
N ASP A 130 -4.32 9.24 -8.40
CA ASP A 130 -3.33 9.10 -9.46
C ASP A 130 -3.05 7.62 -9.72
N ASN A 131 -2.71 7.31 -10.98
CA ASN A 131 -2.41 5.96 -11.46
C ASN A 131 -3.46 4.91 -11.03
N PRO A 132 -4.76 5.01 -11.35
CA PRO A 132 -5.75 4.03 -10.94
C PRO A 132 -5.57 2.71 -11.72
N ALA A 133 -4.55 1.92 -11.39
CA ALA A 133 -4.31 0.61 -11.98
C ALA A 133 -5.24 -0.46 -11.39
N GLN A 134 -6.11 -0.07 -10.44
CA GLN A 134 -7.09 -0.95 -9.82
C GLN A 134 -7.97 -1.58 -10.92
N LYS A 135 -7.77 -2.87 -11.16
CA LYS A 135 -8.70 -3.66 -11.96
C LYS A 135 -10.04 -3.62 -11.22
N THR A 136 -10.98 -2.87 -11.76
CA THR A 136 -12.38 -2.86 -11.36
C THR A 136 -12.91 -4.28 -11.50
N GLY A 137 -12.81 -5.06 -10.43
CA GLY A 137 -13.63 -6.25 -10.27
C GLY A 137 -15.09 -5.82 -10.38
N LYS A 138 -15.96 -6.68 -10.93
CA LYS A 138 -17.37 -6.37 -11.23
C LYS A 138 -18.22 -5.79 -10.07
N ASN A 139 -17.67 -5.74 -8.84
CA ASN A 139 -18.32 -5.25 -7.62
C ASN A 139 -17.54 -4.12 -6.89
N ALA A 140 -16.46 -3.57 -7.46
CA ALA A 140 -15.59 -2.62 -6.76
C ALA A 140 -15.67 -1.21 -7.39
N VAL A 141 -16.76 -0.49 -7.10
CA VAL A 141 -16.81 0.97 -7.27
C VAL A 141 -17.18 1.55 -5.92
N SER A 142 -16.16 1.89 -5.13
CA SER A 142 -16.35 2.68 -3.92
C SER A 142 -16.49 4.15 -4.31
N SER A 143 -17.45 4.86 -3.72
CA SER A 143 -17.63 6.29 -4.01
C SER A 143 -16.49 7.12 -3.40
N ASN A 144 -16.19 8.30 -3.96
CA ASN A 144 -15.18 9.20 -3.40
C ASN A 144 -15.46 9.52 -1.91
N ALA A 145 -16.73 9.70 -1.52
CA ALA A 145 -17.10 9.97 -0.14
C ALA A 145 -16.75 8.81 0.81
N GLU A 146 -16.95 7.57 0.37
CA GLU A 146 -16.58 6.37 1.14
C GLU A 146 -15.05 6.25 1.30
N ARG A 147 -14.30 6.54 0.23
CA ARG A 147 -12.82 6.55 0.27
C ARG A 147 -12.27 7.63 1.20
N ILE A 148 -12.82 8.84 1.12
CA ILE A 148 -12.46 9.95 2.02
C ILE A 148 -12.77 9.57 3.48
N SER A 149 -13.96 9.04 3.75
CA SER A 149 -14.35 8.59 5.08
C SER A 149 -13.43 7.48 5.61
N PHE A 150 -13.05 6.53 4.76
CA PHE A 150 -12.07 5.50 5.10
C PHE A 150 -10.74 6.13 5.51
N ILE A 151 -10.20 7.09 4.74
CA ILE A 151 -8.92 7.74 5.04
C ILE A 151 -8.95 8.49 6.38
N PHE A 152 -9.98 9.31 6.63
CA PHE A 152 -10.09 10.04 7.91
C PHE A 152 -10.32 9.15 9.13
N ALA A 153 -10.90 7.96 8.94
CA ALA A 153 -11.14 7.03 10.05
C ALA A 153 -9.85 6.36 10.57
N GLN A 154 -8.73 6.47 9.85
CA GLN A 154 -7.50 5.77 10.22
C GLN A 154 -6.79 6.44 11.39
N ARG A 155 -6.26 5.62 12.30
CA ARG A 155 -5.48 6.06 13.45
C ARG A 155 -4.01 5.75 13.25
N ALA A 156 -3.15 6.57 13.84
CA ALA A 156 -1.72 6.32 13.84
C ALA A 156 -1.43 4.97 14.54
N SER A 157 -0.70 4.09 13.87
CA SER A 157 -0.30 2.81 14.44
C SER A 157 0.72 3.03 15.56
N VAL A 158 0.37 2.60 16.78
CA VAL A 158 1.29 2.53 17.91
C VAL A 158 1.99 1.18 17.93
N PHE A 159 3.32 1.17 17.89
CA PHE A 159 4.09 -0.03 18.17
C PHE A 159 4.06 -0.31 19.69
N PRO A 160 3.67 -1.52 20.12
CA PRO A 160 3.72 -1.91 21.53
C PRO A 160 5.16 -2.08 22.05
#